data_AF-A0A6G3PYL1-F1
#
_entry.id   AF-A0A6G3PYL1-F1
#
_cell.length_a   1.000
_cell.length_b   1.000
_cell.length_c   1.000
_cell.angle_alpha   90.00
_cell.angle_beta   90.00
_cell.angle_gamma   90.00
#
_symmetry.space_group_name_H-M   'P 1'
#
loop_
_entity.id
_entity.type
_entity.pdbx_description
1 polymer ?
#
loop_
_entity_poly.entity_id
_entity_poly.type
_entity_poly.pdbx_seq_one_letter_code
_entity_poly.pdbx_strand_id
1 'polypeptide(L)'
;LPAAGAVLVLAPAPATPAEHTGHVAATTAALLEVRGQRAAELRGEQMRLHTTLLRLLLAGHADAVVDALGGGAYTHVTVYRLTGEDTPAAHQVLWRAVRPTLTPHADACTLLGRLDGELVVAEVHRGSDDGRILRLVSRVCERHGLLAGMAGPLPLAEMSTAYCDAAAARHSATPAHRIVPADAIGAPRLAP
;
A
#
# COMPACT_ATOMS: atom_id res chain seq x y z
N LEU A 1 0.53 -25.64 16.04
CA LEU A 1 0.37 -24.66 14.94
C LEU A 1 0.55 -25.41 13.63
N PRO A 2 -0.42 -25.42 12.70
CA PRO A 2 -0.17 -25.98 11.37
C PRO A 2 0.91 -25.13 10.70
N ALA A 3 1.92 -25.78 10.11
CA ALA A 3 3.11 -25.15 9.57
C ALA A 3 2.75 -24.08 8.51
N ALA A 4 2.93 -22.81 8.88
CA ALA A 4 2.88 -21.71 7.94
C ALA A 4 4.02 -21.89 6.91
N GLY A 5 3.66 -22.11 5.65
CA GLY A 5 4.64 -22.13 4.54
C GLY A 5 5.06 -23.50 4.02
N ALA A 6 4.52 -24.62 4.52
CA ALA A 6 4.82 -25.93 3.94
C ALA A 6 4.12 -26.11 2.58
N VAL A 7 4.90 -26.32 1.51
CA VAL A 7 4.40 -26.62 0.16
C VAL A 7 4.51 -28.12 -0.08
N LEU A 8 3.37 -28.82 -0.09
CA LEU A 8 3.32 -30.18 -0.62
C LEU A 8 3.36 -30.10 -2.15
N VAL A 9 4.48 -30.52 -2.74
CA VAL A 9 4.62 -30.69 -4.18
C VAL A 9 4.43 -32.17 -4.48
N LEU A 10 3.34 -32.53 -5.16
CA LEU A 10 3.12 -33.89 -5.65
C LEU A 10 3.70 -33.97 -7.06
N ALA A 11 4.82 -34.67 -7.21
CA ALA A 11 5.40 -34.98 -8.51
C ALA A 11 5.23 -36.48 -8.79
N PRO A 12 4.73 -36.89 -9.97
CA PRO A 12 4.67 -38.30 -10.34
C PRO A 12 6.09 -38.84 -10.50
N ALA A 13 6.35 -40.04 -9.97
CA ALA A 13 7.59 -40.75 -10.21
C ALA A 13 7.69 -41.18 -11.70
N PRO A 14 8.89 -41.38 -12.26
CA PRO A 14 9.07 -41.72 -13.68
C PRO A 14 8.33 -42.97 -14.14
N ALA A 15 8.04 -43.91 -13.22
CA ALA A 15 7.32 -45.15 -13.48
C ALA A 15 5.80 -45.06 -13.26
N THR A 16 5.27 -43.85 -13.01
CA THR A 16 3.84 -43.67 -12.71
C THR A 16 2.99 -43.86 -13.98
N PRO A 17 1.97 -44.72 -13.97
CA PRO A 17 1.06 -44.89 -15.10
C PRO A 17 0.42 -43.56 -15.51
N ALA A 18 0.20 -43.36 -16.81
CA ALA A 18 -0.33 -42.10 -17.35
C ALA A 18 -1.67 -41.67 -16.72
N GLU A 19 -2.53 -42.63 -16.38
CA GLU A 19 -3.82 -42.39 -15.68
C GLU A 19 -3.64 -41.79 -14.27
N HIS A 20 -2.57 -42.18 -13.56
CA HIS A 20 -2.24 -41.63 -12.24
C HIS A 20 -1.54 -40.27 -12.35
N THR A 21 -0.75 -40.04 -13.40
CA THR A 21 -0.16 -38.72 -13.70
C THR A 21 -1.24 -37.66 -13.94
N GLY A 22 -2.33 -38.01 -14.63
CA GLY A 22 -3.50 -37.14 -14.81
C GLY A 22 -4.16 -36.77 -13.48
N HIS A 23 -4.34 -37.75 -12.58
CA HIS A 23 -4.89 -37.50 -11.24
C HIS A 23 -3.99 -36.60 -10.38
N VAL A 24 -2.66 -36.81 -10.41
CA VAL A 24 -1.70 -35.95 -9.69
C VAL A 24 -1.74 -34.51 -10.20
N ALA A 25 -1.79 -34.33 -11.53
CA ALA A 25 -1.88 -33.01 -12.14
C ALA A 25 -3.19 -32.29 -11.78
N ALA A 26 -4.33 -32.99 -11.88
CA ALA A 26 -5.64 -32.45 -11.52
C ALA A 26 -5.72 -32.08 -10.02
N THR A 27 -5.21 -32.96 -9.15
CA THR A 27 -5.18 -32.71 -7.70
C THR A 27 -4.28 -31.52 -7.36
N THR A 28 -3.12 -31.41 -8.01
CA THR A 28 -2.21 -30.27 -7.81
C THR A 28 -2.84 -28.97 -8.28
N ALA A 29 -3.51 -28.96 -9.44
CA ALA A 29 -4.22 -27.80 -9.94
C ALA A 29 -5.34 -27.34 -8.97
N ALA A 30 -6.16 -28.27 -8.48
CA ALA A 30 -7.21 -27.97 -7.52
C ALA A 30 -6.66 -27.41 -6.19
N LEU A 31 -5.54 -27.95 -5.69
CA LEU A 31 -4.89 -27.43 -4.47
C LEU A 31 -4.32 -26.02 -4.69
N LEU A 32 -3.76 -25.73 -5.86
CA LEU A 32 -3.29 -24.39 -6.22
C LEU A 32 -4.45 -23.39 -6.34
N GLU A 33 -5.59 -23.82 -6.89
CA GLU A 33 -6.81 -23.01 -6.97
C GLU A 33 -7.33 -22.63 -5.59
N VAL A 34 -7.50 -23.60 -4.68
CA VAL A 34 -7.93 -23.36 -3.29
C VAL A 34 -6.96 -22.42 -2.56
N ARG A 35 -5.65 -22.58 -2.79
CA ARG A 35 -4.64 -21.65 -2.23
C ARG A 35 -4.75 -20.26 -2.83
N GLY A 36 -4.96 -20.15 -4.14
CA GLY A 36 -5.19 -18.89 -4.83
C GLY A 36 -6.41 -18.15 -4.26
N GLN A 37 -7.51 -18.87 -4.04
CA GLN A 37 -8.74 -18.34 -3.47
C GLN A 37 -8.53 -17.82 -2.05
N ARG A 38 -7.90 -18.62 -1.16
CA ARG A 38 -7.57 -18.17 0.20
C ARG A 38 -6.63 -16.97 0.23
N ALA A 39 -5.64 -16.94 -0.67
CA ALA A 39 -4.74 -15.81 -0.78
C ALA A 39 -5.45 -14.55 -1.27
N ALA A 40 -6.46 -14.68 -2.15
CA ALA A 40 -7.30 -13.58 -2.59
C ALA A 40 -8.21 -13.05 -1.47
N GLU A 41 -8.84 -13.95 -0.71
CA GLU A 41 -9.67 -13.59 0.47
C GLU A 41 -8.84 -12.86 1.52
N LEU A 42 -7.69 -13.42 1.91
CA LEU A 42 -6.78 -12.80 2.88
C LEU A 42 -6.33 -11.42 2.40
N ARG A 43 -6.00 -11.27 1.10
CA ARG A 43 -5.64 -9.98 0.52
C ARG A 43 -6.78 -8.98 0.64
N GLY A 44 -8.02 -9.41 0.37
CA GLY A 44 -9.21 -8.58 0.54
C GLY A 44 -9.36 -8.07 1.98
N GLU A 45 -9.16 -8.94 2.97
CA GLU A 45 -9.18 -8.55 4.38
C GLU A 45 -8.04 -7.60 4.76
N GLN A 46 -6.83 -7.84 4.26
CA GLN A 46 -5.70 -6.94 4.49
C GLN A 46 -5.98 -5.55 3.90
N MET A 47 -6.53 -5.46 2.68
CA MET A 47 -6.89 -4.18 2.07
C MET A 47 -7.98 -3.46 2.87
N ARG A 48 -8.96 -4.20 3.41
CA ARG A 48 -9.97 -3.65 4.32
C ARG A 48 -9.33 -3.11 5.61
N LEU A 49 -8.44 -3.88 6.23
CA LEU A 49 -7.73 -3.48 7.44
C LEU A 49 -6.92 -2.20 7.22
N HIS A 50 -6.15 -2.09 6.13
CA HIS A 50 -5.39 -0.88 5.83
C HIS A 50 -6.31 0.34 5.66
N THR A 51 -7.45 0.17 5.00
CA THR A 51 -8.46 1.24 4.85
C THR A 51 -9.05 1.65 6.22
N THR A 52 -9.30 0.68 7.11
CA THR A 52 -9.76 0.96 8.47
C THR A 52 -8.70 1.70 9.29
N LEU A 53 -7.44 1.28 9.24
CA LEU A 53 -6.34 1.96 9.94
C LEU A 53 -6.17 3.40 9.44
N LEU A 54 -6.27 3.65 8.13
CA LEU A 54 -6.28 5.01 7.58
C LEU A 54 -7.43 5.85 8.14
N ARG A 55 -8.65 5.31 8.24
CA ARG A 55 -9.80 6.01 8.82
C ARG A 55 -9.60 6.32 10.32
N LEU A 56 -9.02 5.40 11.06
CA LEU A 56 -8.68 5.61 12.48
C LEU A 56 -7.63 6.71 12.65
N LEU A 57 -6.59 6.72 11.83
CA LEU A 57 -5.60 7.81 11.85
C LEU A 57 -6.24 9.16 11.53
N LEU A 58 -7.12 9.23 10.52
CA LEU A 58 -7.85 10.44 10.18
C LEU A 58 -8.80 10.92 11.29
N ALA A 59 -9.33 9.98 12.09
CA ALA A 59 -10.15 10.27 13.26
C ALA A 59 -9.32 10.65 14.52
N GLY A 60 -7.98 10.71 14.40
CA GLY A 60 -7.08 11.07 15.50
C GLY A 60 -6.73 9.92 16.44
N HIS A 61 -7.06 8.67 16.10
CA HIS A 61 -6.74 7.49 16.91
C HIS A 61 -5.34 6.93 16.61
N ALA A 62 -4.31 7.79 16.67
CA ALA A 62 -2.94 7.42 16.32
C ALA A 62 -2.39 6.28 17.19
N ASP A 63 -2.59 6.35 18.51
CA ASP A 63 -2.07 5.34 19.46
C ASP A 63 -2.65 3.94 19.16
N ALA A 64 -3.96 3.84 18.92
CA ALA A 64 -4.61 2.58 18.59
C ALA A 64 -4.09 1.97 17.28
N VAL A 65 -3.74 2.83 16.31
CA VAL A 65 -3.15 2.37 15.05
C VAL A 65 -1.72 1.91 15.28
N VAL A 66 -0.92 2.64 16.05
CA VAL A 66 0.45 2.24 16.41
C VAL A 66 0.46 0.89 17.13
N ASP A 67 -0.46 0.67 18.06
CA ASP A 67 -0.65 -0.61 18.75
C ASP A 67 -0.99 -1.73 17.77
N ALA A 68 -1.92 -1.48 16.84
CA ALA A 68 -2.30 -2.43 15.79
C ALA A 68 -1.15 -2.75 14.81
N LEU A 69 -0.22 -1.81 14.63
CA LEU A 69 1.00 -2.00 13.84
C LEU A 69 2.13 -2.71 14.63
N GLY A 70 1.87 -3.09 15.89
CA GLY A 70 2.81 -3.83 16.73
C GLY A 70 3.63 -2.95 17.69
N GLY A 71 3.10 -1.79 18.11
CA GLY A 71 3.66 -0.97 19.19
C GLY A 71 4.97 -0.25 18.84
N GLY A 72 5.22 0.01 17.55
CA GLY A 72 6.43 0.69 17.09
C GLY A 72 6.45 2.18 17.47
N ALA A 73 7.65 2.77 17.64
CA ALA A 73 7.83 4.21 17.88
C ALA A 73 7.57 5.06 16.61
N TYR A 74 6.45 4.83 15.92
CA TYR A 74 6.05 5.62 14.78
C TYR A 74 5.63 7.02 15.23
N THR A 75 6.31 8.03 14.70
CA THR A 75 6.12 9.42 15.13
C THR A 75 5.70 10.33 14.00
N HIS A 76 5.92 9.93 12.74
CA HIS A 76 5.68 10.75 11.57
C HIS A 76 4.89 10.00 10.49
N VAL A 77 4.27 10.77 9.61
CA VAL A 77 3.57 10.28 8.43
C VAL A 77 3.85 11.14 7.21
N THR A 78 4.04 10.49 6.07
CA THR A 78 3.99 11.10 4.73
C THR A 78 2.77 10.58 3.99
N VAL A 79 1.90 11.47 3.54
CA VAL A 79 0.64 11.13 2.87
C VAL A 79 0.71 11.49 1.39
N TYR A 80 0.28 10.55 0.54
CA TYR A 80 0.08 10.76 -0.90
C TYR A 80 -1.39 10.51 -1.22
N ARG A 81 -2.02 11.46 -1.91
CA ARG A 81 -3.40 11.34 -2.39
C ARG A 81 -3.43 11.33 -3.90
N LEU A 82 -3.70 10.17 -4.47
CA LEU A 82 -3.71 9.93 -5.90
C LEU A 82 -5.13 9.95 -6.44
N THR A 83 -5.32 10.57 -7.62
CA THR A 83 -6.57 10.59 -8.37
C THR A 83 -6.33 10.33 -9.86
N GLY A 84 -7.35 9.78 -10.53
CA GLY A 84 -7.35 9.50 -11.97
C GLY A 84 -8.18 8.26 -12.32
N GLU A 85 -8.43 8.05 -13.61
CA GLU A 85 -9.32 6.98 -14.09
C GLU A 85 -8.82 5.57 -13.74
N ASP A 86 -7.50 5.36 -13.73
CA ASP A 86 -6.91 4.05 -13.49
C ASP A 86 -6.47 3.80 -12.03
N THR A 87 -7.15 4.48 -11.11
CA THR A 87 -6.93 4.32 -9.65
C THR A 87 -7.03 2.86 -9.17
N PRO A 88 -7.99 2.02 -9.65
CA PRO A 88 -8.05 0.62 -9.26
C PRO A 88 -6.81 -0.20 -9.65
N ALA A 89 -6.27 -0.01 -10.87
CA ALA A 89 -5.08 -0.75 -11.28
C ALA A 89 -3.83 -0.24 -10.56
N ALA A 90 -3.70 1.08 -10.38
CA ALA A 90 -2.63 1.66 -9.60
C ALA A 90 -2.61 1.14 -8.15
N HIS A 91 -3.79 0.98 -7.52
CA HIS A 91 -3.90 0.37 -6.20
C HIS A 91 -3.33 -1.06 -6.20
N GLN A 92 -3.68 -1.88 -7.19
CA GLN A 92 -3.16 -3.25 -7.31
C GLN A 92 -1.63 -3.27 -7.50
N VAL A 93 -1.10 -2.37 -8.32
CA VAL A 93 0.35 -2.27 -8.56
C VAL A 93 1.09 -1.84 -7.29
N LEU A 94 0.61 -0.79 -6.61
CA LEU A 94 1.21 -0.33 -5.35
C LEU A 94 1.12 -1.40 -4.27
N TRP A 95 -0.03 -2.08 -4.13
CA TRP A 95 -0.19 -3.16 -3.17
C TRP A 95 0.83 -4.28 -3.38
N ARG A 96 1.08 -4.66 -4.64
CA ARG A 96 2.07 -5.69 -4.99
C ARG A 96 3.51 -5.22 -4.81
N ALA A 97 3.81 -3.95 -5.09
CA ALA A 97 5.16 -3.41 -5.04
C ALA A 97 5.61 -3.10 -3.61
N VAL A 98 4.72 -2.54 -2.79
CA VAL A 98 4.98 -2.25 -1.39
C VAL A 98 4.97 -3.53 -0.56
N ARG A 99 4.15 -4.52 -0.95
CA ARG A 99 3.85 -5.73 -0.16
C ARG A 99 3.57 -5.32 1.29
N PRO A 100 2.56 -4.48 1.51
CA PRO A 100 2.36 -3.86 2.81
C PRO A 100 2.08 -4.97 3.83
N THR A 101 3.07 -5.24 4.67
CA THR A 101 2.99 -6.21 5.74
C THR A 101 2.94 -5.46 7.06
N LEU A 102 2.02 -5.85 7.92
CA LEU A 102 1.96 -5.40 9.30
C LEU A 102 2.99 -6.18 10.13
N THR A 103 4.24 -6.13 9.70
CA THR A 103 5.37 -6.74 10.43
C THR A 103 5.70 -5.86 11.62
N PRO A 104 5.62 -6.40 12.86
CA PRO A 104 6.00 -5.65 14.05
C PRO A 104 7.45 -5.14 13.94
N HIS A 105 7.70 -3.92 14.44
CA HIS A 105 9.03 -3.30 14.54
C HIS A 105 9.71 -2.86 13.23
N ALA A 106 8.99 -2.76 12.11
CA ALA A 106 9.54 -2.14 10.90
C ALA A 106 9.81 -0.63 11.13
N ASP A 107 10.89 -0.09 10.56
CA ASP A 107 11.23 1.34 10.66
C ASP A 107 10.22 2.26 9.95
N ALA A 108 9.53 1.72 8.95
CA ALA A 108 8.42 2.33 8.26
C ALA A 108 7.34 1.29 7.93
N CYS A 109 6.08 1.72 7.92
CA CYS A 109 4.94 0.92 7.52
C CYS A 109 4.10 1.72 6.51
N THR A 110 3.70 1.09 5.40
CA THR A 110 2.85 1.74 4.41
C THR A 110 1.41 1.24 4.54
N LEU A 111 0.51 2.17 4.83
CA LEU A 111 -0.93 1.99 4.76
C LEU A 111 -1.42 2.40 3.38
N LEU A 112 -2.33 1.61 2.80
CA LEU A 112 -2.83 1.81 1.44
C LEU A 112 -4.31 1.51 1.42
N GLY A 113 -5.12 2.44 0.92
CA GLY A 113 -6.56 2.27 0.88
C GLY A 113 -7.23 3.26 -0.04
N ARG A 114 -8.51 3.00 -0.34
CA ARG A 114 -9.34 3.94 -1.09
C ARG A 114 -10.27 4.68 -0.15
N LEU A 115 -10.20 6.01 -0.18
CA LEU A 115 -11.05 6.91 0.60
C LEU A 115 -11.62 7.96 -0.35
N ASP A 116 -12.94 8.17 -0.30
CA ASP A 116 -13.64 9.17 -1.10
C ASP A 116 -13.33 9.13 -2.60
N GLY A 117 -13.18 7.92 -3.14
CA GLY A 117 -12.87 7.68 -4.56
C GLY A 117 -11.38 7.75 -4.92
N GLU A 118 -10.54 8.27 -4.02
CA GLU A 118 -9.11 8.45 -4.22
C GLU A 118 -8.29 7.31 -3.64
N LEU A 119 -7.07 7.13 -4.13
CA LEU A 119 -6.10 6.21 -3.55
C LEU A 119 -5.18 6.96 -2.60
N VAL A 120 -5.18 6.52 -1.34
CA VAL A 120 -4.42 7.13 -0.26
C VAL A 120 -3.29 6.18 0.11
N VAL A 121 -2.07 6.68 0.02
CA VAL A 121 -0.86 6.01 0.49
C VAL A 121 -0.38 6.81 1.69
N ALA A 122 -0.28 6.19 2.86
CA ALA A 122 0.30 6.82 4.04
C ALA A 122 1.50 6.00 4.48
N GLU A 123 2.68 6.58 4.43
CA GLU A 123 3.89 5.99 5.00
C GLU A 123 4.05 6.50 6.42
N VAL A 124 3.99 5.59 7.39
CA VAL A 124 4.13 5.88 8.81
C VAL A 124 5.53 5.43 9.22
N HIS A 125 6.33 6.33 9.79
CA HIS A 125 7.77 6.09 10.03
C HIS A 125 8.27 6.81 11.30
N ARG A 126 9.51 6.51 11.71
CA ARG A 126 10.12 7.04 12.95
C ARG A 126 10.78 8.42 12.81
N GLY A 127 10.45 9.19 11.77
CA GLY A 127 11.00 10.54 11.54
C GLY A 127 11.97 10.70 10.36
N SER A 128 12.38 9.61 9.70
CA SER A 128 13.08 9.68 8.40
C SER A 128 12.23 9.02 7.30
N ASP A 129 12.10 9.70 6.17
CA ASP A 129 11.49 9.19 4.93
C ASP A 129 12.63 8.99 3.92
N ASP A 130 12.84 7.74 3.47
CA ASP A 130 13.91 7.38 2.52
C ASP A 130 13.53 7.66 1.04
N GLY A 131 12.35 8.25 0.83
CA GLY A 131 11.75 8.57 -0.45
C GLY A 131 11.41 7.33 -1.29
N ARG A 132 11.44 6.12 -0.73
CA ARG A 132 11.13 4.89 -1.46
C ARG A 132 9.69 4.90 -1.95
N ILE A 133 8.76 5.30 -1.10
CA ILE A 133 7.35 5.38 -1.47
C ILE A 133 7.13 6.50 -2.47
N LEU A 134 7.76 7.67 -2.33
CA LEU A 134 7.72 8.74 -3.32
C LEU A 134 8.14 8.25 -4.71
N ARG A 135 9.30 7.56 -4.83
CA ARG A 135 9.78 7.01 -6.11
C ARG A 135 8.81 6.01 -6.72
N LEU A 136 8.19 5.17 -5.89
CA LEU A 136 7.22 4.19 -6.34
C LEU A 136 5.92 4.84 -6.81
N VAL A 137 5.39 5.78 -6.02
CA VAL A 137 4.19 6.56 -6.34
C VAL A 137 4.41 7.34 -7.63
N SER A 138 5.58 7.98 -7.82
CA SER A 138 5.92 8.69 -9.07
C SER A 138 5.81 7.79 -10.29
N ARG A 139 6.42 6.60 -10.22
CA ARG A 139 6.40 5.64 -11.33
C ARG A 139 4.99 5.14 -11.64
N VAL A 140 4.16 4.94 -10.60
CA VAL A 140 2.77 4.53 -10.78
C VAL A 140 1.94 5.66 -11.38
N CYS A 141 2.12 6.90 -10.92
CA CYS A 141 1.46 8.06 -11.50
C CYS A 141 1.81 8.26 -12.99
N GLU A 142 3.08 8.10 -13.35
CA GLU A 142 3.53 8.16 -14.75
C GLU A 142 2.87 7.06 -15.59
N ARG A 143 2.92 5.82 -15.11
CA ARG A 143 2.41 4.65 -15.85
C ARG A 143 0.89 4.69 -16.05
N HIS A 144 0.15 5.14 -15.05
CA HIS A 144 -1.31 5.09 -15.01
C HIS A 144 -1.96 6.46 -15.24
N GLY A 145 -1.17 7.47 -15.62
CA GLY A 145 -1.67 8.81 -15.90
C GLY A 145 -2.26 9.54 -14.68
N LEU A 146 -1.94 9.09 -13.46
CA LEU A 146 -2.50 9.67 -12.23
C LEU A 146 -1.84 11.00 -11.87
N LEU A 147 -2.56 11.76 -11.05
CA LEU A 147 -2.09 12.97 -10.39
C LEU A 147 -2.14 12.76 -8.88
N ALA A 148 -1.15 13.30 -8.18
CA ALA A 148 -1.03 13.17 -6.75
C ALA A 148 -0.62 14.48 -6.09
N GLY A 149 -1.11 14.68 -4.88
CA GLY A 149 -0.50 15.60 -3.94
C GLY A 149 0.15 14.83 -2.81
N MET A 150 1.19 15.41 -2.23
CA MET A 150 1.97 14.84 -1.15
C MET A 150 2.10 15.83 0.00
N ALA A 151 2.03 15.37 1.23
CA ALA A 151 2.30 16.18 2.41
C ALA A 151 3.04 15.34 3.46
N GLY A 152 4.05 15.94 4.08
CA GLY A 152 4.90 15.31 5.08
C GLY A 152 6.38 15.30 4.69
N PRO A 153 7.26 14.82 5.59
CA PRO A 153 6.92 14.22 6.88
C PRO A 153 6.27 15.18 7.88
N LEU A 154 5.15 14.78 8.49
CA LEU A 154 4.47 15.51 9.57
C LEU A 154 4.30 14.60 10.79
N PRO A 155 4.15 15.14 12.01
CA PRO A 155 3.83 14.33 13.19
C PRO A 155 2.59 13.45 12.94
N LEU A 156 2.58 12.22 13.45
CA LEU A 156 1.50 11.26 13.20
C LEU A 156 0.13 11.78 13.68
N ALA A 157 0.12 12.58 14.76
CA ALA A 157 -1.07 13.26 15.26
C ALA A 157 -1.67 14.27 14.26
N GLU A 158 -0.87 14.75 13.31
CA GLU A 158 -1.25 15.68 12.24
C GLU A 158 -1.64 14.94 10.94
N MET A 159 -1.97 13.64 11.00
CA MET A 159 -2.42 12.87 9.84
C MET A 159 -3.56 13.57 9.08
N SER A 160 -4.54 14.13 9.79
CA SER A 160 -5.67 14.84 9.17
C SER A 160 -5.23 16.08 8.40
N THR A 161 -4.27 16.84 8.94
CA THR A 161 -3.63 17.98 8.28
C THR A 161 -2.89 17.51 7.03
N ALA A 162 -1.99 16.52 7.15
CA ALA A 162 -1.27 15.94 6.02
C ALA A 162 -2.23 15.45 4.91
N TYR A 163 -3.35 14.84 5.29
CA TYR A 163 -4.36 14.38 4.36
C TYR A 163 -5.09 15.52 3.62
N CYS A 164 -5.38 16.63 4.30
CA CYS A 164 -5.99 17.80 3.69
C CYS A 164 -5.00 18.55 2.79
N ASP A 165 -3.76 18.72 3.24
CA ASP A 165 -2.69 19.41 2.52
C ASP A 165 -2.30 18.65 1.25
N ALA A 166 -2.19 17.33 1.32
CA ALA A 166 -1.99 16.50 0.13
C ALA A 166 -3.16 16.62 -0.86
N ALA A 167 -4.39 16.85 -0.39
CA ALA A 167 -5.53 17.13 -1.27
C ALA A 167 -5.37 18.49 -1.95
N ALA A 168 -4.99 19.52 -1.20
CA ALA A 168 -4.78 20.87 -1.71
C ALA A 168 -3.64 20.88 -2.74
N ALA A 169 -2.47 20.30 -2.40
CA ALA A 169 -1.30 20.11 -3.25
C ALA A 169 -1.64 19.56 -4.63
N ARG A 170 -2.49 18.53 -4.65
CA ARG A 170 -2.90 17.86 -5.88
C ARG A 170 -3.63 18.77 -6.88
N HIS A 171 -4.32 19.82 -6.44
CA HIS A 171 -5.00 20.73 -7.38
C HIS A 171 -4.03 21.47 -8.30
N SER A 172 -2.77 21.58 -7.90
CA SER A 172 -1.68 22.13 -8.70
C SER A 172 -0.95 21.08 -9.54
N ALA A 173 -1.32 19.80 -9.43
CA ALA A 173 -0.68 18.72 -10.16
C ALA A 173 -1.08 18.74 -11.63
N THR A 174 -0.09 18.52 -12.50
CA THR A 174 -0.28 18.50 -13.96
C THR A 174 0.37 17.26 -14.55
N PRO A 175 0.05 16.86 -15.79
CA PRO A 175 0.75 15.73 -16.43
C PRO A 175 2.28 15.90 -16.51
N ALA A 176 2.78 17.14 -16.51
CA ALA A 176 4.21 17.46 -16.46
C ALA A 176 4.79 17.44 -15.03
N HIS A 177 3.96 17.71 -14.01
CA HIS A 177 4.31 17.70 -12.58
C HIS A 177 3.26 16.88 -11.82
N ARG A 178 3.35 15.55 -11.94
CA ARG A 178 2.30 14.63 -11.50
C ARG A 178 2.17 14.50 -10.00
N ILE A 179 3.25 14.77 -9.25
CA ILE A 179 3.24 14.80 -7.78
C ILE A 179 3.63 16.20 -7.36
N VAL A 180 2.76 16.85 -6.59
CA VAL A 180 3.02 18.17 -6.02
C VAL A 180 3.10 18.04 -4.51
N PRO A 181 4.20 18.45 -3.87
CA PRO A 181 4.29 18.48 -2.43
C PRO A 181 3.59 19.74 -1.88
N ALA A 182 2.99 19.65 -0.70
CA ALA A 182 2.18 20.72 -0.12
C ALA A 182 2.99 21.96 0.26
N ASP A 183 4.27 21.78 0.61
CA ASP A 183 5.24 22.85 0.85
C ASP A 183 5.54 23.70 -0.41
N ALA A 184 5.28 23.17 -1.61
CA ALA A 184 5.38 23.92 -2.86
C ALA A 184 4.18 24.86 -3.09
N ILE A 185 3.07 24.71 -2.34
CA ILE A 185 1.98 25.69 -2.31
C ILE A 185 2.32 26.75 -1.25
N GLY A 186 3.15 27.72 -1.61
CA GLY A 186 3.42 28.87 -0.73
C GLY A 186 4.83 29.42 -0.76
N ALA A 187 5.79 28.79 -1.43
CA ALA A 187 7.06 29.44 -1.72
C ALA A 187 6.80 30.58 -2.73
N PRO A 188 6.91 31.87 -2.36
CA PRO A 188 6.98 32.90 -3.38
C PRO A 188 8.18 32.54 -4.25
N ARG A 189 7.96 32.46 -5.57
CA ARG A 189 9.06 32.44 -6.53
C ARG A 189 9.84 33.74 -6.35
N LEU A 190 10.80 33.75 -5.43
CA LEU A 190 11.92 34.65 -5.49
C LEU A 190 12.81 34.12 -6.61
N ALA A 191 12.62 34.71 -7.78
CA ALA A 191 13.54 34.63 -8.90
C ALA A 191 13.94 36.07 -9.27
N PRO A 192 15.10 36.24 -9.90
CA PRO A 192 16.44 35.77 -9.54
C PRO A 192 17.21 36.79 -8.67
#